data_AF-A0A2A5JW40-F1
#
_entry.id   AF-A0A2A5JW40-F1
#
_cell.length_a   1.000
_cell.length_b   1.000
_cell.length_c   1.000
_cell.angle_alpha   90.00
_cell.angle_beta   90.00
_cell.angle_gamma   90.00
#
_symmetry.space_group_name_H-M   'P 1'
#
loop_
_entity.id
_entity.type
_entity.pdbx_description
1 polymer ?
#
loop_
_entity_poly.entity_id
_entity_poly.type
_entity_poly.pdbx_seq_one_letter_code
_entity_poly.pdbx_strand_id
1 'polypeptide(L)'
;MAHPFTPQICDMADSMGICLYQRFSQTEAALFLHCTIEALTKLQKQHKIEYIQVDEEITEFFGFQLLEYLAQQIQPSNEPPQLNTPDKIICVKEVQRLTDLSRTTIWRLERAGKFPARVPLTGSRIGWRYNDIQEWIKKQ
;
A
#
# COMPACT_ATOMS: atom_id res chain seq x y z
N MET A 1 -25.39 25.36 9.20
CA MET A 1 -25.88 23.97 9.40
C MET A 1 -24.68 23.06 9.27
N ALA A 2 -24.40 22.20 10.25
CA ALA A 2 -23.33 21.22 10.11
C ALA A 2 -23.74 20.23 9.00
N HIS A 3 -22.85 19.97 8.05
CA HIS A 3 -23.10 18.93 7.05
C HIS A 3 -22.99 17.58 7.76
N PRO A 4 -23.96 16.67 7.60
CA PRO A 4 -23.98 15.39 8.30
C PRO A 4 -22.82 14.46 7.89
N PHE A 5 -22.21 14.70 6.73
CA PHE A 5 -21.11 13.91 6.18
C PHE A 5 -19.99 14.81 5.67
N THR A 6 -18.77 14.26 5.63
CA THR A 6 -17.62 14.97 5.05
C THR A 6 -17.73 15.01 3.52
N PRO A 7 -17.21 16.05 2.84
CA PRO A 7 -17.22 16.12 1.38
C PRO A 7 -16.61 14.89 0.70
N GLN A 8 -15.55 14.34 1.30
CA GLN A 8 -14.90 13.11 0.83
C GLN A 8 -15.88 11.93 0.71
N ILE A 9 -16.75 11.72 1.72
CA ILE A 9 -17.70 10.61 1.71
C ILE A 9 -18.80 10.84 0.66
N CYS A 10 -19.23 12.09 0.48
CA CYS A 10 -20.17 12.46 -0.59
C CYS A 10 -19.57 12.20 -1.98
N ASP A 11 -18.34 12.67 -2.22
CA ASP A 11 -17.64 12.48 -3.49
C ASP A 11 -17.40 10.98 -3.79
N MET A 12 -17.08 10.19 -2.76
CA MET A 12 -16.95 8.73 -2.88
C MET A 12 -18.27 8.07 -3.25
N ALA A 13 -19.37 8.48 -2.62
CA ALA A 13 -20.71 7.97 -2.93
C ALA A 13 -21.10 8.25 -4.39
N ASP A 14 -20.91 9.49 -4.84
CA ASP A 14 -21.19 9.92 -6.21
C ASP A 14 -20.32 9.17 -7.22
N SER A 15 -19.02 9.00 -6.94
CA SER A 15 -18.09 8.28 -7.81
C SER A 15 -18.39 6.77 -7.89
N MET A 16 -18.86 6.16 -6.81
CA MET A 16 -19.19 4.74 -6.76
C MET A 16 -20.64 4.45 -7.18
N GLY A 17 -21.44 5.50 -7.41
CA GLY A 17 -22.84 5.37 -7.80
C GLY A 17 -23.72 4.75 -6.73
N ILE A 18 -23.39 4.96 -5.44
CA ILE A 18 -24.18 4.44 -4.32
C ILE A 18 -24.80 5.60 -3.52
N CYS A 19 -26.03 5.42 -3.03
CA CYS A 19 -26.64 6.41 -2.15
C CYS A 19 -26.12 6.23 -0.72
N LEU A 20 -25.82 7.34 -0.02
CA LEU A 20 -25.32 7.32 1.36
C LEU A 20 -26.22 6.51 2.32
N TYR A 21 -27.53 6.64 2.18
CA TYR A 21 -28.52 5.94 3.01
C TYR A 21 -29.07 4.66 2.38
N GLN A 22 -28.47 4.16 1.29
CA GLN A 22 -28.83 2.85 0.76
C GLN A 22 -28.47 1.76 1.77
N ARG A 23 -29.39 0.80 1.95
CA ARG A 23 -29.19 -0.34 2.84
C ARG A 23 -28.51 -1.48 2.06
N PHE A 24 -27.54 -2.11 2.69
CA PHE A 24 -26.78 -3.23 2.19
C PHE A 24 -26.89 -4.37 3.20
N SER A 25 -27.30 -5.55 2.75
CA SER A 25 -27.20 -6.79 3.52
C SER A 25 -25.74 -7.15 3.80
N GLN A 26 -25.52 -8.09 4.71
CA GLN A 26 -24.18 -8.58 5.02
C GLN A 26 -23.43 -9.13 3.79
N THR A 27 -24.14 -9.80 2.88
CA THR A 27 -23.57 -10.29 1.62
C THR A 27 -23.19 -9.14 0.68
N GLU A 28 -24.07 -8.15 0.51
CA GLU A 28 -23.81 -7.01 -0.37
C GLU A 28 -22.68 -6.14 0.17
N ALA A 29 -22.61 -5.92 1.47
CA ALA A 29 -21.52 -5.22 2.13
C ALA A 29 -20.18 -5.94 1.95
N ALA A 30 -20.17 -7.28 2.09
CA ALA A 30 -18.97 -8.09 1.87
C ALA A 30 -18.49 -7.99 0.41
N LEU A 31 -19.42 -8.03 -0.56
CA LEU A 31 -19.11 -7.84 -1.98
C LEU A 31 -18.56 -6.43 -2.25
N PHE A 32 -19.19 -5.40 -1.68
CA PHE A 32 -18.76 -4.01 -1.84
C PHE A 32 -17.35 -3.75 -1.30
N LEU A 33 -17.02 -4.34 -0.14
CA LEU A 33 -15.69 -4.22 0.49
C LEU A 33 -14.67 -5.23 -0.07
N HIS A 34 -15.05 -6.06 -1.04
CA HIS A 34 -14.21 -7.13 -1.59
C HIS A 34 -13.61 -8.06 -0.51
N CYS A 35 -14.40 -8.42 0.52
CA CYS A 35 -13.96 -9.31 1.60
C CYS A 35 -14.94 -10.47 1.83
N THR A 36 -14.53 -11.46 2.63
CA THR A 36 -15.42 -12.57 3.01
C THR A 36 -16.41 -12.14 4.09
N ILE A 37 -17.56 -12.82 4.19
CA ILE A 37 -18.55 -12.58 5.25
C ILE A 37 -17.93 -12.81 6.63
N GLU A 38 -17.06 -13.81 6.77
CA GLU A 38 -16.32 -14.08 8.02
C GLU A 38 -15.42 -12.90 8.43
N ALA A 39 -14.73 -12.30 7.45
CA ALA A 39 -13.91 -11.12 7.68
C ALA A 39 -14.78 -9.92 8.09
N LEU A 40 -15.93 -9.73 7.44
CA LEU A 40 -16.89 -8.67 7.79
C LEU A 40 -17.44 -8.87 9.21
N THR A 41 -17.81 -10.09 9.59
CA THR A 41 -18.23 -10.44 10.96
C THR A 41 -17.13 -10.16 11.98
N LYS A 42 -15.86 -10.38 11.61
CA LYS A 42 -14.73 -10.03 12.46
C LYS A 42 -14.60 -8.51 12.63
N LEU A 43 -14.82 -7.72 11.57
CA LEU A 43 -14.80 -6.26 11.63
C LEU A 43 -15.90 -5.72 12.56
N GLN A 44 -17.11 -6.29 12.50
CA GLN A 44 -18.22 -5.96 13.40
C GLN A 44 -17.85 -6.24 14.87
N LYS A 45 -17.33 -7.44 15.16
CA LYS A 45 -16.87 -7.81 16.51
C LYS A 45 -15.73 -6.93 17.02
N GLN A 46 -14.92 -6.40 16.12
CA GLN A 46 -13.81 -5.48 16.44
C GLN A 46 -14.26 -4.01 16.53
N HIS A 47 -15.55 -3.70 16.34
CA HIS A 47 -16.08 -2.34 16.27
C HIS A 47 -15.33 -1.47 15.24
N LYS A 48 -14.88 -2.08 14.14
CA LYS A 48 -14.19 -1.37 13.05
C LYS A 48 -15.15 -0.84 11.99
N ILE A 49 -16.37 -1.35 11.97
CA ILE A 49 -17.40 -0.93 11.03
C ILE A 49 -18.73 -0.84 11.78
N GLU A 50 -19.39 0.29 11.62
CA GLU A 50 -20.73 0.51 12.15
C GLU A 50 -21.75 -0.24 11.30
N TYR A 51 -22.83 -0.71 11.94
CA TYR A 51 -23.91 -1.45 11.28
C TYR A 51 -25.24 -1.14 11.95
N ILE A 52 -26.33 -1.48 11.27
CA ILE A 52 -27.68 -1.45 11.83
C ILE A 52 -28.19 -2.87 12.03
N GLN A 53 -28.77 -3.11 13.20
CA GLN A 53 -29.43 -4.37 13.51
C GLN A 53 -30.94 -4.12 13.48
N VAL A 54 -31.61 -4.74 12.51
CA VAL A 54 -33.06 -4.54 12.25
C VAL A 54 -33.89 -5.53 13.07
N ASP A 55 -33.35 -6.74 13.22
CA ASP A 55 -33.88 -7.83 14.04
C ASP A 55 -32.69 -8.65 14.61
N GLU A 56 -32.94 -9.62 15.48
CA GLU A 56 -31.89 -10.49 16.04
C GLU A 56 -31.05 -11.20 14.95
N GLU A 57 -31.64 -11.46 13.78
CA GLU A 57 -31.01 -12.17 12.67
C GLU A 57 -30.59 -11.26 11.49
N ILE A 58 -31.13 -10.04 11.40
CA ILE A 58 -30.95 -9.18 10.23
C ILE A 58 -29.99 -8.05 10.55
N THR A 59 -28.78 -8.15 10.00
CA THR A 59 -27.76 -7.10 10.06
C THR A 59 -27.56 -6.48 8.68
N GLU A 60 -27.62 -5.15 8.64
CA GLU A 60 -27.45 -4.36 7.43
C GLU A 60 -26.51 -3.18 7.67
N PHE A 61 -26.13 -2.53 6.58
CA PHE A 61 -25.20 -1.41 6.56
C PHE A 61 -25.79 -0.29 5.71
N PHE A 62 -25.60 0.95 6.11
CA PHE A 62 -25.79 2.09 5.23
C PHE A 62 -24.57 2.28 4.34
N GLY A 63 -24.79 2.77 3.12
CA GLY A 63 -23.72 3.08 2.17
C GLY A 63 -22.61 3.95 2.78
N PHE A 64 -22.98 4.97 3.56
CA PHE A 64 -21.99 5.84 4.22
C PHE A 64 -21.10 5.08 5.21
N GLN A 65 -21.60 4.04 5.91
CA GLN A 65 -20.79 3.26 6.86
C GLN A 65 -19.71 2.44 6.14
N LEU A 66 -20.05 1.89 4.97
CA LEU A 66 -19.10 1.19 4.12
C LEU A 66 -18.04 2.16 3.57
N LEU A 67 -18.47 3.34 3.13
CA LEU A 67 -17.57 4.39 2.62
C LEU A 67 -16.66 4.96 3.70
N GLU A 68 -17.17 5.17 4.91
CA GLU A 68 -16.37 5.62 6.06
C GLU A 68 -15.30 4.61 6.42
N TYR A 69 -15.65 3.32 6.43
CA TYR A 69 -14.66 2.27 6.63
C TYR A 69 -13.58 2.31 5.53
N LEU A 70 -13.97 2.42 4.26
CA LEU A 70 -13.00 2.53 3.16
C LEU A 70 -12.11 3.78 3.30
N ALA A 71 -12.69 4.93 3.63
CA ALA A 71 -11.96 6.17 3.82
C ALA A 71 -10.92 6.07 4.94
N GLN A 72 -11.19 5.28 5.99
CA GLN A 72 -10.22 4.99 7.06
C GLN A 72 -9.12 4.01 6.63
N GLN A 73 -9.41 3.06 5.73
CA GLN A 73 -8.41 2.12 5.20
C GLN A 73 -7.50 2.78 4.15
N ILE A 74 -7.99 3.81 3.45
CA ILE A 74 -7.18 4.60 2.53
C ILE A 74 -6.32 5.54 3.39
N GLN A 75 -5.12 5.09 3.74
CA GLN A 75 -4.06 6.03 4.08
C GLN A 75 -3.90 6.93 2.85
N PRO A 76 -4.03 8.27 2.95
CA PRO A 76 -3.51 9.13 1.90
C PRO A 76 -2.02 8.78 1.83
N SER A 77 -1.65 8.07 0.78
CA SER A 77 -0.29 7.71 0.48
C SER A 77 0.46 9.01 0.22
N ASN A 78 0.93 9.66 1.29
CA ASN A 78 1.99 10.66 1.19
C ASN A 78 3.30 9.99 0.75
N GLU A 79 3.36 8.66 0.74
CA GLU A 79 4.36 7.93 -0.01
C GLU A 79 3.80 7.63 -1.41
N PRO A 80 4.45 8.12 -2.49
CA PRO A 80 4.06 7.78 -3.84
C PRO A 80 3.95 6.26 -3.96
N PRO A 81 3.00 5.73 -4.75
CA PRO A 81 2.87 4.29 -4.94
C PRO A 81 4.25 3.76 -5.25
N GLN A 82 4.79 2.90 -4.38
CA GLN A 82 5.99 2.15 -4.67
C GLN A 82 5.59 1.18 -5.78
N LEU A 83 5.48 1.70 -7.01
CA LEU A 83 5.61 0.94 -8.22
C LEU A 83 6.85 0.11 -7.97
N ASN A 84 6.65 -1.20 -7.80
CA ASN A 84 7.69 -2.21 -7.84
C ASN A 84 8.49 -1.94 -9.09
N THR A 85 9.49 -1.06 -8.97
CA THR A 85 10.34 -0.67 -10.06
C THR A 85 11.11 -1.96 -10.30
N PRO A 86 11.02 -2.56 -11.49
CA PRO A 86 11.62 -3.86 -11.74
C PRO A 86 13.08 -3.76 -11.30
N ASP A 87 13.45 -4.66 -10.38
CA ASP A 87 14.67 -4.62 -9.59
C ASP A 87 15.88 -4.58 -10.57
N LYS A 88 16.31 -3.37 -10.93
CA LYS A 88 17.20 -3.15 -12.07
C LYS A 88 18.61 -3.46 -11.63
N ILE A 89 19.32 -4.28 -12.40
CA ILE A 89 20.74 -4.53 -12.17
C ILE A 89 21.56 -3.45 -12.88
N ILE A 90 22.33 -2.70 -12.11
CA ILE A 90 23.20 -1.62 -12.59
C ILE A 90 24.66 -2.06 -12.65
N CYS A 91 25.39 -1.56 -13.65
CA CYS A 91 26.81 -1.88 -13.83
C CYS A 91 27.70 -0.99 -12.97
N VAL A 92 28.98 -1.36 -12.84
CA VAL A 92 29.96 -0.60 -12.04
C VAL A 92 30.02 0.88 -12.42
N LYS A 93 29.91 1.24 -13.71
CA LYS A 93 29.94 2.64 -14.16
C LYS A 93 28.77 3.45 -13.60
N GLU A 94 27.59 2.84 -13.55
CA GLU A 94 26.39 3.46 -12.98
C GLU A 94 26.54 3.61 -11.46
N VAL A 95 27.06 2.58 -10.78
CA VAL A 95 27.30 2.62 -9.34
C VAL A 95 28.28 3.73 -8.97
N GLN A 96 29.38 3.87 -9.74
CA GLN A 96 30.34 4.95 -9.55
C GLN A 96 29.69 6.32 -9.73
N ARG A 97 28.78 6.47 -10.70
CA ARG A 97 28.04 7.72 -10.92
C ARG A 97 27.05 8.02 -9.79
N LEU A 98 26.43 7.00 -9.19
CA LEU A 98 25.45 7.18 -8.11
C LEU A 98 26.08 7.44 -6.74
N THR A 99 27.28 6.93 -6.51
CA THR A 99 27.96 6.99 -5.20
C THR A 99 29.15 7.95 -5.19
N ASP A 100 29.56 8.48 -6.35
CA ASP A 100 30.80 9.23 -6.59
C ASP A 100 32.08 8.50 -6.09
N LEU A 101 31.99 7.19 -5.86
CA LEU A 101 33.10 6.37 -5.42
C LEU A 101 33.88 5.79 -6.60
N SER A 102 35.20 5.73 -6.44
CA SER A 102 36.04 5.01 -7.39
C SER A 102 35.81 3.49 -7.29
N ARG A 103 36.02 2.77 -8.40
CA ARG A 103 35.92 1.30 -8.46
C ARG A 103 36.77 0.60 -7.39
N THR A 104 37.95 1.13 -7.08
CA THR A 104 38.83 0.59 -6.03
C THR A 104 38.24 0.77 -4.64
N THR A 105 37.57 1.90 -4.39
CA THR A 105 36.87 2.18 -3.13
C THR A 105 35.67 1.27 -2.95
N ILE A 106 34.85 1.10 -4.00
CA ILE A 106 33.73 0.16 -4.02
C ILE A 106 34.21 -1.25 -3.67
N TRP A 107 35.28 -1.73 -4.31
CA TRP A 107 35.85 -3.05 -4.04
C TRP A 107 36.35 -3.21 -2.59
N ARG A 108 36.97 -2.17 -2.03
CA ARG A 108 37.44 -2.18 -0.65
C ARG A 108 36.28 -2.22 0.35
N LEU A 109 35.23 -1.45 0.10
CA LEU A 109 34.03 -1.43 0.95
C LEU A 109 33.26 -2.75 0.86
N GLU A 110 33.16 -3.33 -0.33
CA GLU A 110 32.56 -4.64 -0.54
C GLU A 110 33.32 -5.72 0.22
N ARG A 111 34.67 -5.74 0.15
CA ARG A 111 35.49 -6.67 0.95
C ARG A 111 35.37 -6.45 2.46
N ALA A 112 35.09 -5.23 2.88
CA ALA A 112 34.84 -4.89 4.28
C ALA A 112 33.40 -5.20 4.72
N GLY A 113 32.52 -5.70 3.84
CA GLY A 113 31.10 -5.93 4.13
C GLY A 113 30.29 -4.64 4.31
N LYS A 114 30.84 -3.48 3.93
CA LYS A 114 30.24 -2.15 4.08
C LYS A 114 29.56 -1.65 2.81
N PHE A 115 29.45 -2.49 1.78
CA PHE A 115 28.84 -2.15 0.50
C PHE A 115 27.96 -3.32 0.04
N PRO A 116 26.87 -3.07 -0.72
CA PRO A 116 26.04 -4.12 -1.28
C PRO A 116 26.82 -5.16 -2.09
N ALA A 117 26.42 -6.42 -1.96
CA ALA A 117 27.06 -7.53 -2.63
C ALA A 117 26.83 -7.48 -4.16
N ARG A 118 27.87 -7.80 -4.95
CA ARG A 118 27.75 -7.88 -6.40
C ARG A 118 26.93 -9.11 -6.84
N VAL A 119 26.11 -8.95 -7.86
CA VAL A 119 25.36 -10.02 -8.54
C VAL A 119 26.07 -10.39 -9.85
N PRO A 120 26.51 -11.65 -10.02
CA PRO A 120 27.03 -12.12 -11.30
C PRO A 120 25.88 -12.27 -12.31
N LEU A 121 26.02 -11.68 -13.49
CA LEU A 121 25.04 -11.73 -14.57
C LEU A 121 25.38 -12.82 -15.60
N THR A 122 26.66 -12.90 -16.00
CA THR A 122 27.25 -13.85 -16.96
C THR A 122 28.76 -13.93 -16.69
N GLY A 123 29.47 -14.93 -17.24
CA GLY A 123 30.87 -15.29 -16.92
C GLY A 123 31.90 -14.17 -16.70
N SER A 124 31.74 -12.98 -17.29
CA SER A 124 32.60 -11.80 -17.01
C SER A 124 31.84 -10.54 -16.59
N ARG A 125 30.50 -10.58 -16.50
CA ARG A 125 29.66 -9.41 -16.22
C ARG A 125 29.09 -9.49 -14.81
N ILE A 126 29.36 -8.44 -14.04
CA ILE A 126 28.86 -8.24 -12.68
C ILE A 126 28.04 -6.95 -12.61
N GLY A 127 27.07 -6.91 -11.71
CA GLY A 127 26.27 -5.72 -11.42
C GLY A 127 25.82 -5.68 -9.97
N TRP A 128 25.06 -4.66 -9.62
CA TRP A 128 24.45 -4.47 -8.30
C TRP A 128 22.96 -4.22 -8.47
N ARG A 129 22.15 -4.64 -7.49
CA ARG A 129 20.73 -4.25 -7.49
C ARG A 129 20.66 -2.76 -7.22
N TYR A 130 19.91 -2.05 -8.05
CA TYR A 130 19.71 -0.61 -7.90
C TYR A 130 19.15 -0.26 -6.52
N ASN A 131 18.18 -1.05 -6.05
CA ASN A 131 17.55 -0.84 -4.75
C ASN A 131 18.55 -0.96 -3.59
N ASP A 132 19.38 -2.01 -3.55
CA ASP A 132 20.41 -2.17 -2.50
C ASP A 132 21.37 -0.97 -2.44
N ILE A 133 21.72 -0.41 -3.60
CA ILE A 133 22.61 0.76 -3.70
C ILE A 133 21.89 2.02 -3.20
N GLN A 134 20.63 2.22 -3.58
CA GLN A 134 19.82 3.34 -3.08
C GLN A 134 19.60 3.25 -1.56
N GLU A 135 19.32 2.07 -1.03
CA GLU A 135 19.19 1.84 0.41
C GLU A 135 20.51 2.11 1.14
N TRP A 136 21.63 1.70 0.56
CA TRP A 136 22.95 2.00 1.12
C TRP A 136 23.22 3.50 1.17
N ILE A 137 22.92 4.24 0.10
CA ILE A 137 23.05 5.71 0.05
C ILE A 137 22.17 6.36 1.13
N LYS A 138 20.94 5.88 1.33
CA LYS A 138 20.02 6.39 2.36
C LYS A 138 20.48 6.10 3.80
N LYS A 139 21.22 5.01 4.02
CA LYS A 139 21.73 4.62 5.35
C LYS A 139 22.99 5.38 5.76
N GLN A 140 23.58 6.15 4.85
CA GLN A 140 24.82 6.89 5.06
C GLN A 140 24.55 8.29 5.63
#